data_AF-A0A2D8U6U7-F1
#
_entry.id   AF-A0A2D8U6U7-F1
#
_cell.length_a   1.000
_cell.length_b   1.000
_cell.length_c   1.000
_cell.angle_alpha   90.00
_cell.angle_beta   90.00
_cell.angle_gamma   90.00
#
_symmetry.space_group_name_H-M   'P 1'
#
loop_
_entity.id
_entity.type
_entity.pdbx_description
1 polymer ?
#
loop_
_entity_poly.entity_id
_entity_poly.type
_entity_poly.pdbx_seq_one_letter_code
_entity_poly.pdbx_strand_id
1 'polypeptide(L)'
;MTTLPQTRPIPNASDYALLPSGYVFNTKTCKRLRRWWNGERWKTLITNNDGKRVHFAHDSLDSPDVELSLEHILEFEGAKPLPEFPRFAITSYGCVYCIKPESRGRTAGRVSAVSEFMRGNTRYVSLKHESGIRKQVPVDKLVKSVWGEV
;
A
#
# COMPACT_ATOMS: atom_id res chain seq x y z
N MET A 1 38.23 -7.72 -19.48
CA MET A 1 37.72 -6.63 -18.62
C MET A 1 36.29 -6.98 -18.25
N THR A 2 36.04 -7.36 -17.00
CA THR A 2 34.70 -7.77 -16.54
C THR A 2 33.91 -6.52 -16.22
N THR A 3 32.94 -6.17 -17.06
CA THR A 3 32.01 -5.05 -16.83
C THR A 3 31.28 -5.30 -15.52
N LEU A 4 31.46 -4.43 -14.53
CA LEU A 4 30.69 -4.51 -13.29
C LEU A 4 29.20 -4.42 -13.65
N PRO A 5 28.34 -5.28 -13.09
CA PRO A 5 26.90 -5.19 -13.35
C PRO A 5 26.43 -3.80 -12.96
N GLN A 6 25.66 -3.13 -13.82
CA GLN A 6 25.04 -1.84 -13.50
C GLN A 6 24.18 -1.98 -12.25
N THR A 7 24.69 -1.55 -11.11
CA THR A 7 23.96 -1.54 -9.84
C THR A 7 23.22 -0.22 -9.68
N ARG A 8 21.98 -0.29 -9.20
CA ARG A 8 21.20 0.89 -8.83
C ARG A 8 21.38 1.22 -7.35
N PRO A 9 21.84 2.40 -6.96
CA PRO A 9 21.97 2.77 -5.55
C PRO A 9 20.60 2.83 -4.87
N ILE A 10 20.53 2.46 -3.59
CA ILE A 10 19.29 2.55 -2.80
C ILE A 10 19.27 3.90 -2.02
N PRO A 11 18.26 4.76 -2.23
CA PRO A 11 18.10 5.99 -1.48
C PRO A 11 18.11 5.75 0.03
N ASN A 12 18.77 6.63 0.77
CA ASN A 12 18.91 6.54 2.23
C ASN A 12 19.57 5.25 2.74
N ALA A 13 20.28 4.48 1.90
CA ALA A 13 21.03 3.30 2.30
C ALA A 13 22.27 3.10 1.42
N SER A 14 23.28 3.96 1.59
CA SER A 14 24.47 4.04 0.73
C SER A 14 25.34 2.77 0.71
N ASP A 15 25.24 1.95 1.76
CA ASP A 15 25.92 0.66 1.88
C ASP A 15 25.28 -0.45 1.03
N TYR A 16 24.23 -0.13 0.27
CA TYR A 16 23.43 -1.10 -0.45
C TYR A 16 23.11 -0.62 -1.86
N ALA A 17 23.08 -1.58 -2.79
CA ALA A 17 22.67 -1.36 -4.17
C ALA A 17 21.81 -2.52 -4.66
N LEU A 18 20.87 -2.23 -5.57
CA LEU A 18 20.05 -3.21 -6.25
C LEU A 18 20.76 -3.68 -7.53
N LEU A 19 21.00 -4.99 -7.63
CA LEU A 19 21.51 -5.61 -8.84
C LEU A 19 20.42 -5.75 -9.91
N PRO A 20 20.76 -5.81 -11.20
CA PRO A 20 19.80 -6.10 -12.27
C PRO A 20 19.02 -7.41 -12.08
N SER A 21 19.58 -8.35 -11.32
CA SER A 21 18.91 -9.62 -10.96
C SER A 21 17.80 -9.46 -9.90
N GLY A 22 17.55 -8.25 -9.42
CA GLY A 22 16.59 -7.96 -8.36
C GLY A 22 17.06 -8.44 -6.99
N TYR A 23 18.37 -8.48 -6.74
CA TYR A 23 18.93 -8.75 -5.42
C TYR A 23 19.59 -7.51 -4.85
N VAL A 24 19.40 -7.27 -3.56
CA VAL A 24 20.17 -6.26 -2.85
C VAL A 24 21.55 -6.80 -2.52
N PHE A 25 22.55 -6.01 -2.85
CA PHE A 25 23.96 -6.26 -2.62
C PHE A 25 24.47 -5.24 -1.62
N ASN A 26 25.14 -5.71 -0.57
CA ASN A 26 25.83 -4.83 0.37
C ASN A 26 27.21 -4.48 -0.21
N THR A 27 27.43 -3.19 -0.48
CA THR A 27 28.62 -2.68 -1.17
C THR A 27 29.87 -2.70 -0.29
N LYS A 28 29.71 -2.67 1.04
CA LYS A 28 30.83 -2.77 2.00
C LYS A 28 31.37 -4.18 2.16
N THR A 29 30.48 -5.15 2.29
CA THR A 29 30.83 -6.55 2.60
C THR A 29 30.89 -7.43 1.36
N CYS A 30 30.51 -6.90 0.20
CA CYS A 30 30.38 -7.61 -1.06
C CYS A 30 29.46 -8.83 -1.00
N LYS A 31 28.45 -8.81 -0.10
CA LYS A 31 27.52 -9.92 0.10
C LYS A 31 26.15 -9.62 -0.49
N ARG A 32 25.60 -10.60 -1.18
CA ARG A 32 24.20 -10.61 -1.59
C ARG A 32 23.31 -10.88 -0.38
N LEU A 33 22.29 -10.06 -0.19
CA LEU A 33 21.32 -10.21 0.88
C LEU A 33 20.18 -11.14 0.49
N ARG A 34 19.61 -11.79 1.50
CA ARG A 34 18.38 -12.55 1.34
C ARG A 34 17.22 -11.60 1.02
N ARG A 35 16.39 -11.99 0.06
CA ARG A 35 15.07 -11.36 -0.20
C ARG A 35 13.96 -12.31 0.20
N TRP A 36 12.78 -11.78 0.47
CA TRP A 36 11.55 -12.57 0.64
C TRP A 36 10.40 -11.90 -0.11
N TRP A 37 9.46 -12.73 -0.55
CA TRP A 37 8.19 -12.29 -1.11
C TRP A 37 7.21 -12.09 0.05
N ASN A 38 6.49 -10.96 0.10
CA ASN A 38 5.48 -10.70 1.13
C ASN A 38 4.03 -10.91 0.64
N GLY A 39 3.84 -11.50 -0.53
CA GLY A 39 2.54 -11.62 -1.19
C GLY A 39 2.30 -10.58 -2.29
N GLU A 40 3.05 -9.48 -2.27
CA GLU A 40 2.87 -8.34 -3.18
C GLU A 40 4.17 -7.97 -3.91
N ARG A 41 5.30 -7.97 -3.19
CA ARG A 41 6.59 -7.47 -3.67
C ARG A 41 7.77 -8.16 -3.02
N TRP A 42 8.91 -8.14 -3.71
CA TRP A 42 10.17 -8.58 -3.14
C TRP A 42 10.70 -7.53 -2.15
N LYS A 43 11.03 -7.98 -0.94
CA LYS A 43 11.60 -7.13 0.11
C LYS A 43 12.93 -7.68 0.61
N THR A 44 13.80 -6.76 1.04
CA THR A 44 15.05 -7.07 1.75
C THR A 44 15.19 -6.17 2.97
N LEU A 45 15.72 -6.72 4.06
CA LEU A 45 15.97 -5.97 5.29
C LEU A 45 17.35 -5.35 5.16
N ILE A 46 17.41 -4.03 5.15
CA ILE A 46 18.63 -3.25 5.06
C ILE A 46 18.75 -2.30 6.25
N THR A 47 19.94 -1.75 6.46
CA THR A 47 20.16 -0.67 7.43
C THR A 47 20.26 0.64 6.66
N ASN A 48 19.40 1.60 6.99
CA ASN A 48 19.45 2.92 6.36
C ASN A 48 20.63 3.74 6.92
N ASN A 49 20.89 4.92 6.34
CA ASN A 49 21.98 5.80 6.75
C ASN A 49 21.84 6.31 8.20
N ASP A 50 20.62 6.29 8.76
CA ASP A 50 20.35 6.64 10.18
C ASP A 50 20.61 5.46 11.14
N GLY A 51 21.11 4.32 10.64
CA GLY A 51 21.33 3.11 11.44
C GLY A 51 20.07 2.29 11.74
N LYS A 52 18.91 2.65 11.18
CA LYS A 52 17.63 1.94 11.38
C LYS A 52 17.48 0.78 10.40
N ARG A 53 16.98 -0.35 10.88
CA ARG A 53 16.64 -1.50 10.02
C ARG A 53 15.29 -1.28 9.36
N VAL A 54 15.26 -1.26 8.03
CA VAL A 54 14.07 -1.00 7.22
C VAL A 54 13.89 -2.08 6.15
N HIS A 55 12.63 -2.35 5.81
CA HIS A 55 12.28 -3.24 4.72
C HIS A 55 12.26 -2.46 3.40
N PHE A 56 13.30 -2.62 2.60
CA PHE A 56 13.36 -2.05 1.26
C PHE A 56 12.60 -2.94 0.28
N ALA A 57 11.61 -2.37 -0.40
CA ALA A 57 10.91 -3.00 -1.51
C ALA A 57 11.69 -2.79 -2.79
N HIS A 58 11.93 -3.84 -3.57
CA HIS A 58 12.85 -3.77 -4.70
C HIS A 58 12.33 -2.87 -5.83
N ASP A 59 11.01 -2.83 -5.96
CA ASP A 59 10.30 -2.04 -6.96
C ASP A 59 10.15 -0.57 -6.55
N SER A 60 10.48 -0.21 -5.28
CA SER A 60 10.26 1.14 -4.74
C SER A 60 11.19 2.21 -5.30
N LEU A 61 12.20 1.80 -6.07
CA LEU A 61 13.11 2.71 -6.77
C LEU A 61 12.46 3.32 -8.01
N ASP A 62 11.61 2.54 -8.69
CA ASP A 62 10.89 2.99 -9.89
C ASP A 62 9.51 3.55 -9.54
N SER A 63 8.98 3.17 -8.37
CA SER A 63 7.70 3.62 -7.85
C SER A 63 7.84 3.86 -6.36
N PRO A 64 8.26 5.05 -5.91
CA PRO A 64 8.31 5.35 -4.48
C PRO A 64 6.94 5.04 -3.87
N ASP A 65 6.93 4.40 -2.70
CA ASP A 65 5.69 4.15 -1.97
C ASP A 65 4.99 5.51 -1.78
N VAL A 66 3.95 5.76 -2.58
CA VAL A 66 3.09 6.93 -2.38
C VAL A 66 2.36 6.63 -1.08
N GLU A 67 2.73 7.33 0.00
CA GLU A 67 1.93 7.29 1.21
C GLU A 67 0.53 7.76 0.83
N LEU A 68 -0.43 6.84 0.90
CA LEU A 68 -1.84 7.16 0.72
C LEU A 68 -2.18 8.29 1.69
N SER A 69 -2.49 9.46 1.14
CA SER A 69 -2.94 10.63 1.87
C SER A 69 -4.44 10.84 1.62
N LEU A 70 -5.10 11.60 2.49
CA LEU A 70 -6.51 11.94 2.31
C LEU A 70 -6.73 12.70 0.99
N GLU A 71 -5.85 13.65 0.69
CA GLU A 71 -5.85 14.45 -0.53
C GLU A 71 -5.70 13.56 -1.77
N HIS A 72 -4.76 12.63 -1.76
CA HIS A 72 -4.58 11.68 -2.86
C HIS A 72 -5.84 10.85 -3.11
N ILE A 73 -6.50 10.37 -2.05
CA ILE A 73 -7.71 9.56 -2.16
C ILE A 73 -8.89 10.38 -2.71
N LEU A 74 -9.10 11.60 -2.22
CA LEU A 74 -10.28 12.39 -2.60
C LEU A 74 -10.11 13.12 -3.94
N GLU A 75 -8.91 13.61 -4.24
CA GLU A 75 -8.65 14.45 -5.40
C GLU A 75 -8.07 13.67 -6.58
N PHE A 76 -7.03 12.86 -6.34
CA PHE A 76 -6.35 12.13 -7.40
C PHE A 76 -7.12 10.86 -7.80
N GLU A 77 -7.48 10.03 -6.83
CA GLU A 77 -8.30 8.83 -7.06
C GLU A 77 -9.78 9.19 -7.29
N GLY A 78 -10.18 10.44 -7.00
CA GLY A 78 -11.54 10.93 -7.17
C GLY A 78 -12.57 10.25 -6.27
N ALA A 79 -12.15 9.70 -5.12
CA ALA A 79 -13.05 8.99 -4.23
C ALA A 79 -14.04 9.95 -3.56
N LYS A 80 -15.28 9.48 -3.36
CA LYS A 80 -16.33 10.23 -2.67
C LYS A 80 -16.68 9.58 -1.33
N PRO A 81 -16.92 10.36 -0.26
CA PRO A 81 -17.35 9.82 1.03
C PRO A 81 -18.64 9.00 0.92
N LEU A 82 -18.72 7.89 1.64
CA LEU A 82 -19.92 7.05 1.72
C LEU A 82 -20.94 7.68 2.70
N PRO A 83 -22.17 8.02 2.27
CA PRO A 83 -23.15 8.68 3.14
C PRO A 83 -23.50 7.89 4.41
N GLU A 84 -23.74 6.57 4.29
CA GLU A 84 -24.03 5.69 5.44
C GLU A 84 -22.77 5.35 6.26
N PHE A 85 -21.58 5.62 5.73
CA PHE A 85 -20.30 5.23 6.33
C PHE A 85 -19.28 6.37 6.20
N PRO A 86 -19.46 7.51 6.89
CA PRO A 86 -18.71 8.75 6.66
C PRO A 86 -17.21 8.67 7.03
N ARG A 87 -16.77 7.54 7.56
CA ARG A 87 -15.36 7.20 7.78
C ARG A 87 -14.66 6.63 6.56
N PHE A 88 -15.43 6.35 5.51
CA PHE A 88 -14.97 5.66 4.32
C PHE A 88 -15.31 6.47 3.07
N ALA A 89 -14.53 6.28 2.03
CA ALA A 89 -14.76 6.83 0.69
C ALA A 89 -14.65 5.72 -0.35
N ILE A 90 -15.29 5.91 -1.50
CA ILE A 90 -15.31 4.96 -2.60
C ILE A 90 -15.05 5.66 -3.94
N THR A 91 -14.24 5.03 -4.79
CA THR A 91 -14.00 5.47 -6.16
C THR A 91 -15.08 4.95 -7.11
N SER A 92 -15.17 5.51 -8.32
CA SER A 92 -16.13 5.06 -9.34
C SER A 92 -15.92 3.61 -9.77
N TYR A 93 -14.69 3.09 -9.69
CA TYR A 93 -14.33 1.70 -10.00
C TYR A 93 -14.41 0.75 -8.80
N GLY A 94 -14.82 1.26 -7.63
CA GLY A 94 -15.21 0.44 -6.48
C GLY A 94 -14.14 0.17 -5.44
N CYS A 95 -12.97 0.83 -5.50
CA CYS A 95 -12.02 0.76 -4.39
C CYS A 95 -12.51 1.57 -3.19
N VAL A 96 -12.50 0.94 -2.02
CA VAL A 96 -12.98 1.55 -0.76
C VAL A 96 -11.79 1.89 0.13
N TYR A 97 -11.78 3.12 0.66
CA TYR A 97 -10.72 3.62 1.53
C TYR A 97 -11.29 4.01 2.89
N CYS A 98 -10.55 3.75 3.97
CA CYS A 98 -10.78 4.36 5.27
C CYS A 98 -10.09 5.72 5.31
N ILE A 99 -10.89 6.79 5.36
CA ILE A 99 -10.42 8.19 5.37
C ILE A 99 -10.39 8.79 6.78
N LYS A 100 -11.10 8.19 7.74
CA LYS A 100 -11.09 8.57 9.17
C LYS A 100 -10.67 7.37 10.03
N PRO A 101 -9.36 7.08 10.12
CA PRO A 101 -8.85 5.97 10.89
C PRO A 101 -9.05 6.17 12.40
N GLU A 102 -9.13 5.07 13.14
CA GLU A 102 -9.16 5.12 14.61
C GLU A 102 -7.80 5.54 15.18
N SER A 103 -7.79 6.06 16.41
CA SER A 103 -6.55 6.39 17.13
C SER A 103 -5.79 5.16 17.64
N ARG A 104 -6.40 3.97 17.57
CA ARG A 104 -5.84 2.71 18.07
C ARG A 104 -6.03 1.59 17.05
N GLY A 105 -5.09 0.63 17.04
CA GLY A 105 -5.10 -0.54 16.15
C GLY A 105 -4.00 -0.55 15.09
N ARG A 106 -3.98 -1.60 14.26
CA ARG A 106 -2.93 -1.85 13.25
C ARG A 106 -2.83 -0.75 12.18
N THR A 107 -3.96 -0.15 11.83
CA THR A 107 -4.07 0.94 10.84
C THR A 107 -4.36 2.29 11.51
N ALA A 108 -4.01 2.42 12.79
CA ALA A 108 -4.28 3.64 13.55
C ALA A 108 -3.61 4.86 12.91
N GLY A 109 -4.36 5.97 12.85
CA GLY A 109 -3.87 7.25 12.35
C GLY A 109 -3.48 7.27 10.87
N ARG A 110 -3.77 6.23 10.08
CA ARG A 110 -3.41 6.16 8.66
C ARG A 110 -4.63 5.86 7.80
N VAL A 111 -4.79 6.63 6.73
CA VAL A 111 -5.74 6.25 5.67
C VAL A 111 -5.26 4.97 5.00
N SER A 112 -6.19 4.14 4.56
CA SER A 112 -5.84 2.81 4.03
C SER A 112 -6.95 2.28 3.13
N ALA A 113 -6.57 1.47 2.14
CA ALA A 113 -7.53 0.68 1.38
C ALA A 113 -8.18 -0.37 2.28
N VAL A 114 -9.49 -0.53 2.16
CA VAL A 114 -10.27 -1.54 2.86
C VAL A 114 -10.18 -2.84 2.06
N SER A 115 -9.82 -3.94 2.73
CA SER A 115 -9.78 -5.24 2.10
C SER A 115 -11.17 -5.70 1.65
N GLU A 116 -11.25 -6.07 0.38
CA GLU A 116 -12.42 -6.71 -0.22
C GLU A 116 -12.36 -8.23 -0.03
N PHE A 117 -13.52 -8.88 -0.01
CA PHE A 117 -13.63 -10.33 -0.06
C PHE A 117 -14.77 -10.76 -0.98
N MET A 118 -14.66 -11.97 -1.53
CA MET A 118 -15.66 -12.54 -2.42
C MET A 118 -16.68 -13.36 -1.65
N ARG A 119 -17.95 -13.23 -2.03
CA ARG A 119 -19.01 -14.18 -1.66
C ARG A 119 -19.78 -14.53 -2.93
N GLY A 120 -19.55 -15.74 -3.44
CA GLY A 120 -19.98 -16.10 -4.79
C GLY A 120 -19.25 -15.24 -5.82
N ASN A 121 -20.00 -14.64 -6.75
CA ASN A 121 -19.46 -13.76 -7.79
C ASN A 121 -19.52 -12.26 -7.43
N THR A 122 -19.69 -11.92 -6.16
CA THR A 122 -19.89 -10.54 -5.72
C THR A 122 -18.81 -10.13 -4.73
N ARG A 123 -18.26 -8.92 -4.93
CA ARG A 123 -17.27 -8.28 -4.05
C ARG A 123 -17.97 -7.62 -2.87
N TYR A 124 -17.47 -7.86 -1.66
CA TYR A 124 -17.97 -7.28 -0.42
C TYR A 124 -16.86 -6.58 0.35
N VAL A 125 -17.26 -5.59 1.13
CA VAL A 125 -16.43 -4.94 2.15
C VAL A 125 -17.12 -4.97 3.50
N SER A 126 -16.34 -5.02 4.58
CA SER A 126 -16.84 -4.93 5.96
C SER A 126 -16.60 -3.53 6.50
N LEU A 127 -17.66 -2.71 6.57
CA LEU A 127 -17.60 -1.32 7.01
C LEU A 127 -18.18 -1.15 8.42
N LYS A 128 -17.60 -0.23 9.20
CA LYS A 128 -18.09 0.11 10.54
C LYS A 128 -18.96 1.36 10.46
N HIS A 129 -20.22 1.22 10.87
CA HIS A 129 -21.15 2.34 11.01
C HIS A 129 -20.75 3.25 12.18
N GLU A 130 -21.29 4.47 12.24
CA GLU A 130 -21.03 5.39 13.37
C GLU A 130 -21.48 4.83 14.71
N SER A 131 -22.56 4.04 14.71
CA SER A 131 -23.04 3.28 15.88
C SER A 131 -22.08 2.19 16.36
N GLY A 132 -20.97 1.96 15.67
CA GLY A 132 -19.95 0.97 16.00
C GLY A 132 -20.21 -0.42 15.42
N ILE A 133 -21.39 -0.67 14.86
CA ILE A 133 -21.78 -1.95 14.26
C ILE A 133 -21.06 -2.13 12.91
N ARG A 134 -20.54 -3.34 12.66
CA ARG A 134 -19.98 -3.70 11.36
C ARG A 134 -21.04 -4.29 10.44
N LYS A 135 -21.04 -3.86 9.19
CA LYS A 135 -21.93 -4.37 8.14
C LYS A 135 -21.12 -4.79 6.92
N GLN A 136 -21.47 -5.93 6.36
CA GLN A 136 -20.93 -6.38 5.08
C GLN A 136 -21.81 -5.81 3.98
N VAL A 137 -21.21 -5.09 3.04
CA VAL A 137 -21.94 -4.42 1.96
C VAL A 137 -21.33 -4.80 0.61
N PRO A 138 -22.14 -5.13 -0.41
CA PRO A 138 -21.64 -5.32 -1.77
C PRO A 138 -20.99 -4.04 -2.29
N VAL A 139 -19.82 -4.16 -2.92
CA VAL A 139 -19.09 -3.01 -3.50
C VAL A 139 -19.93 -2.31 -4.55
N ASP A 140 -20.56 -3.06 -5.46
CA ASP A 140 -21.40 -2.49 -6.53
C ASP A 140 -22.58 -1.68 -5.97
N LYS A 141 -23.12 -2.09 -4.82
CA LYS A 141 -24.18 -1.34 -4.15
C LYS A 141 -23.66 0.01 -3.62
N LEU A 142 -22.44 0.02 -3.07
CA LEU A 142 -21.80 1.25 -2.59
C LEU A 142 -21.49 2.20 -3.75
N VAL A 143 -20.93 1.68 -4.85
CA VAL A 143 -20.67 2.48 -6.06
C VAL A 143 -21.97 3.11 -6.55
N LYS A 144 -23.04 2.31 -6.71
CA LYS A 144 -24.35 2.80 -7.14
C LYS A 144 -24.92 3.88 -6.22
N SER A 145 -24.73 3.74 -4.91
CA SER A 145 -25.23 4.71 -3.93
C SER A 145 -24.56 6.09 -4.02
N VAL A 146 -23.34 6.16 -4.54
CA VAL A 146 -22.53 7.40 -4.59
C VAL A 146 -22.44 7.98 -6.01
N TRP A 147 -22.40 7.11 -7.02
CA TRP A 147 -22.13 7.47 -8.40
C TRP A 147 -23.33 7.27 -9.34
N GLY A 148 -24.41 6.63 -8.88
CA GLY A 148 -25.59 6.31 -9.70
C GLY A 148 -25.43 5.00 -10.48
N GLU A 149 -26.23 4.80 -11.52
CA GLU A 149 -26.00 3.67 -12.44
C GLU A 149 -24.70 3.88 -13.20
N VAL A 150 -23.80 2.89 -13.08
CA VAL A 150 -22.53 2.78 -13.83
C VAL A 150 -22.68 1.67 -14.85
#